data_AF-A0A3M1PS65-F1
#
_entry.id   AF-A0A3M1PS65-F1
#
_cell.length_a   1.000
_cell.length_b   1.000
_cell.length_c   1.000
_cell.angle_alpha   90.00
_cell.angle_beta   90.00
_cell.angle_gamma   90.00
#
_symmetry.space_group_name_H-M   'P 1'
#
loop_
_entity.id
_entity.type
_entity.pdbx_description
1 polymer ?
#
loop_
_entity_poly.entity_id
_entity_poly.type
_entity_poly.pdbx_seq_one_letter_code
_entity_poly.pdbx_strand_id
1 'polypeptide(L)'
;MLVIALVFWGCVLSGCSIASSSSPEMSNAADVAAATGDRQASSAGTFGAATPLPTEVAARIKAALAEQTSLSTDQMTLSQVSPQTWNNACLGAAEPGEFCAEVITPGYQVTISTPKGKYWLHTDQSGSKIRAELAE
;
A
#
# COMPACT_ATOMS: atom_id res chain seq x y z
N MET A 1 -4.36 -14.29 -36.24
CA MET A 1 -3.22 -15.21 -36.40
C MET A 1 -2.46 -15.20 -35.06
N LEU A 2 -2.89 -15.80 -33.96
CA LEU A 2 -3.27 -17.18 -33.61
C LEU A 2 -2.23 -18.24 -33.97
N VAL A 3 -1.31 -18.52 -33.04
CA VAL A 3 -0.76 -19.87 -32.84
C VAL A 3 -0.60 -20.08 -31.33
N ILE A 4 -1.61 -20.72 -30.73
CA ILE A 4 -1.59 -21.28 -29.37
C ILE A 4 -1.01 -22.68 -29.52
N ALA A 5 0.18 -22.93 -29.00
CA ALA A 5 0.75 -24.26 -28.91
C ALA A 5 0.41 -24.87 -27.54
N LEU A 6 -0.73 -25.57 -27.51
CA LEU A 6 -1.05 -26.56 -26.50
C LEU A 6 -0.09 -27.75 -26.68
N VAL A 7 0.77 -27.99 -25.69
CA VAL A 7 1.37 -29.32 -25.50
C VAL A 7 1.08 -29.75 -24.07
N PHE A 8 -0.15 -30.22 -23.89
CA PHE A 8 -0.48 -31.21 -22.88
C PHE A 8 0.24 -32.51 -23.26
N TRP A 9 1.21 -32.93 -22.47
CA TRP A 9 1.53 -34.36 -22.36
C TRP A 9 2.01 -34.65 -20.94
N GLY A 10 1.09 -35.18 -20.14
CA GLY A 10 1.43 -35.73 -18.83
C GLY A 10 2.27 -36.98 -18.98
N CYS A 11 3.20 -37.19 -18.05
CA CYS A 11 3.73 -38.50 -17.74
C CYS A 11 3.76 -38.69 -16.23
N VAL A 12 2.97 -39.65 -15.80
CA VAL A 12 2.78 -40.15 -14.44
C VAL A 12 3.99 -41.05 -14.07
N LEU A 13 4.16 -41.30 -12.76
CA LEU A 13 4.74 -42.50 -12.11
C LEU A 13 6.12 -42.40 -11.42
N SER A 14 6.07 -42.74 -10.13
CA SER A 14 6.89 -43.75 -9.43
C SER A 14 8.26 -43.43 -8.82
N GLY A 15 8.26 -43.53 -7.47
CA GLY A 15 9.20 -44.34 -6.69
C GLY A 15 10.46 -43.62 -6.18
N CYS A 16 11.03 -43.90 -5.02
CA CYS A 16 10.69 -44.66 -3.81
C CYS A 16 11.81 -44.36 -2.79
N SER A 17 11.51 -44.60 -1.51
CA SER A 17 12.32 -44.40 -0.30
C SER A 17 13.77 -44.91 -0.32
N ILE A 18 14.62 -44.42 0.59
CA ILE A 18 15.34 -45.23 1.61
C ILE A 18 15.92 -44.31 2.69
N ALA A 19 15.83 -44.81 3.91
CA ALA A 19 16.12 -44.17 5.19
C ALA A 19 17.51 -44.53 5.75
N SER A 20 17.88 -43.79 6.82
CA SER A 20 18.77 -44.16 7.93
C SER A 20 20.28 -44.16 7.61
N SER A 21 21.22 -43.84 8.49
CA SER A 21 21.35 -43.82 9.97
C SER A 21 22.50 -42.83 10.31
N SER A 22 22.75 -42.31 11.52
CA SER A 22 23.01 -43.01 12.77
C SER A 22 23.14 -42.02 13.96
N SER A 23 22.67 -42.47 15.13
CA SER A 23 22.73 -41.84 16.46
C SER A 23 24.17 -41.72 17.01
N PRO A 24 24.40 -40.92 18.08
CA PRO A 24 24.38 -41.55 19.41
C PRO A 24 23.66 -40.74 20.50
N GLU A 25 23.15 -41.54 21.45
CA GLU A 25 22.37 -41.23 22.64
C GLU A 25 23.29 -41.08 23.87
N MET A 26 22.95 -40.15 24.78
CA MET A 26 22.90 -40.29 26.25
C MET A 26 23.30 -39.00 26.99
N SER A 27 22.32 -38.33 27.61
CA SER A 27 22.32 -38.17 29.09
C SER A 27 21.10 -37.41 29.61
N ASN A 28 20.28 -38.21 30.28
CA ASN A 28 19.43 -37.97 31.45
C ASN A 28 18.13 -37.15 31.38
N ALA A 29 17.13 -37.82 31.95
CA ALA A 29 15.76 -37.43 32.16
C ALA A 29 15.58 -36.54 33.41
N ALA A 30 14.35 -36.01 33.48
CA ALA A 30 13.70 -35.28 34.57
C ALA A 30 14.01 -33.78 34.56
N ASP A 31 13.06 -32.95 34.10
CA ASP A 31 11.99 -32.50 35.00
C ASP A 31 10.92 -31.62 34.30
N VAL A 32 9.66 -32.01 34.55
CA VAL A 32 8.40 -31.26 34.65
C VAL A 32 7.94 -30.21 33.60
N ALA A 33 6.84 -30.60 32.94
CA ALA A 33 5.56 -29.86 32.84
C ALA A 33 5.52 -28.46 32.21
N ALA A 34 4.89 -28.36 31.03
CA ALA A 34 3.63 -27.62 30.81
C ALA A 34 3.33 -27.53 29.30
N ALA A 35 2.55 -28.50 28.80
CA ALA A 35 1.86 -28.37 27.53
C ALA A 35 0.46 -27.83 27.81
N THR A 36 0.28 -26.53 27.63
CA THR A 36 -0.98 -25.95 27.19
C THR A 36 -0.64 -24.90 26.15
N GLY A 37 -0.83 -25.29 24.89
CA GLY A 37 -0.92 -24.31 23.83
C GLY A 37 -2.17 -23.50 24.03
N ASP A 38 -2.01 -22.18 24.05
CA ASP A 38 -2.99 -21.28 23.48
C ASP A 38 -2.23 -20.20 22.71
N ARG A 39 -2.41 -20.27 21.40
CA ARG A 39 -2.05 -19.19 20.49
C ARG A 39 -3.02 -18.06 20.73
N GLN A 40 -2.48 -16.85 20.83
CA GLN A 40 -3.16 -15.59 20.52
C GLN A 40 -4.15 -15.07 21.58
N ALA A 41 -3.60 -14.46 22.63
CA ALA A 41 -4.20 -13.25 23.15
C ALA A 41 -3.59 -12.06 22.40
N SER A 42 -4.34 -11.60 21.42
CA SER A 42 -4.18 -10.37 20.66
C SER A 42 -3.42 -9.31 21.43
N SER A 43 -2.17 -9.06 21.04
CA SER A 43 -1.65 -7.71 21.08
C SER A 43 -2.60 -6.90 20.21
N ALA A 44 -3.50 -6.13 20.84
CA ALA A 44 -4.07 -4.96 20.21
C ALA A 44 -2.91 -3.99 19.96
N GLY A 45 -2.10 -4.32 18.96
CA GLY A 45 -1.29 -3.34 18.27
C GLY A 45 -2.28 -2.28 17.86
N THR A 46 -2.13 -1.10 18.43
CA THR A 46 -2.75 0.11 17.90
C THR A 46 -2.39 0.14 16.42
N PHE A 47 -3.34 -0.26 15.59
CA PHE A 47 -3.26 -0.09 14.15
C PHE A 47 -3.06 1.41 13.97
N GLY A 48 -1.88 1.78 13.46
CA GLY A 48 -1.33 3.12 13.53
C GLY A 48 -2.41 4.15 13.26
N ALA A 49 -2.60 5.05 14.23
CA ALA A 49 -3.55 6.14 14.10
C ALA A 49 -3.26 6.86 12.79
N ALA A 50 -4.16 6.69 11.81
CA ALA A 50 -4.12 7.45 10.57
C ALA A 50 -4.07 8.92 11.00
N THR A 51 -2.98 9.62 10.65
CA THR A 51 -2.89 11.05 10.93
C THR A 51 -4.06 11.70 10.21
N PRO A 52 -5.02 12.31 10.93
CA PRO A 52 -6.21 12.85 10.30
C PRO A 52 -5.79 14.00 9.40
N LEU A 53 -6.19 13.94 8.12
CA LEU A 53 -6.06 15.06 7.20
C LEU A 53 -6.87 16.24 7.74
N PRO A 54 -6.30 17.45 7.87
CA PRO A 54 -7.08 18.61 8.29
C PRO A 54 -8.28 18.84 7.36
N THR A 55 -9.45 19.11 7.93
CA THR A 55 -10.71 19.26 7.16
C THR A 55 -10.62 20.31 6.06
N GLU A 56 -9.93 21.43 6.34
CA GLU A 56 -9.69 22.50 5.37
C GLU A 56 -8.85 22.02 4.17
N VAL A 57 -7.80 21.22 4.43
CA VAL A 57 -6.97 20.64 3.38
C VAL A 57 -7.79 19.65 2.56
N ALA A 58 -8.61 18.81 3.19
CA ALA A 58 -9.50 17.89 2.49
C ALA A 58 -10.50 18.62 1.57
N ALA A 59 -11.07 19.75 2.03
CA ALA A 59 -11.98 20.57 1.25
C ALA A 59 -11.28 21.17 0.01
N ARG A 60 -10.07 21.72 0.18
CA ARG A 60 -9.27 22.27 -0.93
C ARG A 60 -8.90 21.21 -1.96
N ILE A 61 -8.50 20.02 -1.52
CA ILE A 61 -8.20 18.90 -2.42
C ILE A 61 -9.42 18.54 -3.27
N LYS A 62 -10.60 18.38 -2.64
CA LYS A 62 -11.83 18.07 -3.39
C LYS A 62 -12.21 19.18 -4.36
N ALA A 63 -12.09 20.44 -3.95
CA ALA A 63 -12.37 21.60 -4.82
C ALA A 63 -11.43 21.62 -6.04
N ALA A 64 -10.13 21.43 -5.85
CA ALA A 64 -9.16 21.38 -6.93
C ALA A 64 -9.46 20.25 -7.92
N LEU A 65 -9.78 19.05 -7.43
CA LEU A 65 -10.15 17.93 -8.30
C LEU A 65 -11.49 18.18 -9.03
N ALA A 66 -12.43 18.88 -8.39
CA ALA A 66 -13.74 19.20 -8.97
C ALA A 66 -13.60 20.13 -10.18
N GLU A 67 -12.73 21.14 -10.07
CA GLU A 67 -12.40 22.05 -11.17
C GLU A 67 -11.77 21.29 -12.36
N GLN A 68 -10.82 20.39 -12.10
CA GLN A 68 -10.14 19.62 -13.15
C GLN A 68 -11.04 18.58 -13.83
N THR A 69 -11.95 17.95 -13.08
CA THR A 69 -12.76 16.83 -13.57
C THR A 69 -14.19 17.23 -13.95
N SER A 70 -14.61 18.47 -13.65
CA SER A 70 -15.99 18.93 -13.78
C SER A 70 -17.01 18.06 -13.03
N LEU A 71 -16.58 17.42 -11.93
CA LEU A 71 -17.44 16.65 -11.03
C LEU A 71 -17.80 17.47 -9.79
N SER A 72 -18.94 17.19 -9.17
CA SER A 72 -19.24 17.73 -7.83
C SER A 72 -18.37 17.06 -6.77
N THR A 73 -18.00 17.80 -5.73
CA THR A 73 -17.28 17.29 -4.55
C THR A 73 -18.04 16.16 -3.83
N ASP A 74 -19.36 16.09 -3.99
CA ASP A 74 -20.20 15.03 -3.41
C ASP A 74 -19.99 13.67 -4.09
N GLN A 75 -19.46 13.67 -5.32
CA GLN A 75 -19.12 12.48 -6.07
C GLN A 75 -17.71 11.96 -5.73
N MET A 76 -17.03 12.58 -4.75
CA MET A 76 -15.64 12.30 -4.41
C MET A 76 -15.53 11.65 -3.04
N THR A 77 -15.04 10.42 -3.03
CA THR A 77 -14.78 9.66 -1.80
C THR A 77 -13.29 9.59 -1.55
N LEU A 78 -12.85 10.18 -0.44
CA LEU A 78 -11.47 10.10 0.01
C LEU A 78 -11.26 8.72 0.66
N SER A 79 -10.35 7.92 0.10
CA SER A 79 -10.17 6.51 0.49
C SER A 79 -8.89 6.25 1.27
N GLN A 80 -7.85 7.05 1.06
CA GLN A 80 -6.56 6.89 1.75
C GLN A 80 -5.88 8.24 1.92
N VAL A 81 -5.22 8.44 3.07
CA VAL A 81 -4.37 9.60 3.37
C VAL A 81 -3.05 9.07 3.89
N SER A 82 -1.94 9.58 3.36
CA SER A 82 -0.61 9.30 3.86
C SER A 82 0.17 10.61 3.99
N PRO A 83 0.68 10.96 5.19
CA PRO A 83 1.66 12.02 5.32
C PRO A 83 2.88 11.70 4.45
N GLN A 84 3.35 12.67 3.69
CA GLN A 84 4.47 12.48 2.78
C GLN A 84 5.44 13.64 2.81
N THR A 85 6.72 13.34 2.60
CA THR A 85 7.78 14.35 2.48
C THR A 85 8.30 14.35 1.06
N TRP A 86 8.01 15.42 0.34
CA TRP A 86 8.38 15.58 -1.07
C TRP A 86 9.80 16.14 -1.19
N ASN A 87 10.56 15.69 -2.19
CA ASN A 87 11.94 16.14 -2.42
C ASN A 87 12.05 17.37 -3.34
N ASN A 88 10.93 17.83 -3.90
CA ASN A 88 10.89 18.94 -4.84
C ASN A 88 9.61 19.77 -4.71
N ALA A 89 9.65 20.97 -5.30
CA ALA A 89 8.54 21.93 -5.27
C ALA A 89 7.29 21.48 -6.04
N CYS A 90 7.38 20.42 -6.86
CA CYS A 90 6.25 19.83 -7.59
C CYS A 90 5.63 18.65 -6.84
N LEU A 91 6.02 18.44 -5.57
CA LEU A 91 5.38 17.47 -4.70
C LEU A 91 5.43 16.03 -5.27
N GLY A 92 6.49 15.71 -6.01
CA GLY A 92 6.65 14.41 -6.66
C GLY A 92 5.73 14.16 -7.87
N ALA A 93 4.93 15.15 -8.29
CA ALA A 93 4.02 15.08 -9.43
C ALA A 93 4.35 16.18 -10.47
N ALA A 94 5.57 16.14 -10.99
CA ALA A 94 6.01 17.05 -12.04
C ALA A 94 5.30 16.73 -13.37
N GLU A 95 4.89 17.76 -14.10
CA GLU A 95 4.36 17.55 -15.46
C GLU A 95 5.48 17.20 -16.45
N PRO A 96 5.16 16.59 -17.60
CA PRO A 96 6.15 16.31 -18.63
C PRO A 96 6.91 17.58 -19.07
N GLY A 97 8.22 17.58 -18.86
CA GLY A 97 9.10 18.70 -19.21
C GLY A 97 9.18 19.81 -18.16
N GLU A 98 8.51 19.67 -17.01
CA GLU A 98 8.58 20.63 -15.92
C GLU A 98 9.85 20.44 -15.09
N PHE A 99 10.56 21.55 -14.82
CA PHE A 99 11.70 21.58 -13.91
C PHE A 99 11.29 22.15 -12.56
N CYS A 100 11.49 21.36 -11.50
CA CYS A 100 11.07 21.69 -10.15
C CYS A 100 12.28 22.00 -9.28
N ALA A 101 12.21 23.06 -8.46
CA ALA A 101 13.25 23.33 -7.48
C ALA A 101 13.37 22.18 -6.46
N GLU A 102 14.59 21.83 -6.09
CA GLU A 102 14.87 20.85 -5.04
C GLU A 102 14.60 21.47 -3.67
N VAL A 103 13.52 21.04 -3.03
CA VAL A 103 13.10 21.54 -1.72
C VAL A 103 12.32 20.47 -0.99
N ILE A 104 12.71 20.21 0.25
CA ILE A 104 12.02 19.27 1.12
C ILE A 104 10.71 19.90 1.58
N THR A 105 9.59 19.37 1.10
CA THR A 105 8.25 19.90 1.38
C THR A 105 7.41 18.85 2.08
N PRO A 106 7.07 19.02 3.37
CA PRO A 106 6.11 18.15 4.04
C PRO A 106 4.70 18.34 3.48
N GLY A 107 3.90 17.28 3.49
CA GLY A 107 2.54 17.32 2.99
C GLY A 107 1.81 15.99 3.07
N TYR A 108 0.90 15.77 2.12
CA TYR A 108 0.04 14.58 2.09
C TYR A 108 -0.09 14.03 0.66
N GLN A 109 -0.09 12.71 0.54
CA GLN A 109 -0.64 12.00 -0.60
C GLN A 109 -2.04 11.48 -0.23
N VAL A 110 -3.03 11.75 -1.08
CA VAL A 110 -4.42 11.41 -0.84
C VAL A 110 -4.96 10.65 -2.05
N THR A 111 -5.65 9.54 -1.82
CA THR A 111 -6.36 8.82 -2.89
C THR A 111 -7.84 9.19 -2.86
N ILE A 112 -8.37 9.64 -4.00
CA ILE A 112 -9.79 9.96 -4.18
C ILE A 112 -10.38 9.03 -5.23
N SER A 113 -11.50 8.40 -4.89
CA SER A 113 -12.32 7.64 -5.83
C SER A 113 -13.46 8.52 -6.37
N THR A 114 -13.68 8.47 -7.68
CA THR A 114 -14.73 9.22 -8.39
C THR A 114 -15.39 8.34 -9.46
N PRO A 115 -16.53 8.75 -10.05
CA PRO A 115 -17.11 8.07 -11.21
C PRO A 115 -16.21 8.03 -12.45
N LYS A 116 -15.19 8.89 -12.53
CA LYS A 116 -14.23 8.97 -13.64
C LYS A 116 -12.94 8.17 -13.40
N GLY A 117 -12.83 7.48 -12.26
CA GLY A 117 -11.63 6.75 -11.86
C GLY A 117 -11.09 7.19 -10.50
N LYS A 118 -9.93 6.62 -10.14
CA LYS A 118 -9.20 6.97 -8.93
C LYS A 118 -8.12 7.98 -9.25
N TYR A 119 -7.86 8.90 -8.33
CA TYR A 119 -6.84 9.94 -8.47
C TYR A 119 -5.92 9.93 -7.26
N TRP A 120 -4.63 10.15 -7.49
CA TRP A 120 -3.65 10.50 -6.47
C TRP A 120 -3.51 12.02 -6.41
N LEU A 121 -3.65 12.56 -5.20
CA LEU A 121 -3.62 13.98 -4.92
C LEU A 121 -2.40 14.27 -4.04
N HIS A 122 -1.51 15.11 -4.52
CA HIS A 122 -0.24 15.45 -3.89
C HIS A 122 -0.38 16.89 -3.40
N THR A 123 -0.22 17.12 -2.10
CA THR A 123 -0.36 18.46 -1.52
C THR A 123 0.75 18.77 -0.52
N ASP A 124 1.02 20.06 -0.31
CA ASP A 124 1.73 20.54 0.88
C ASP A 124 0.85 20.45 2.15
N GLN A 125 1.44 20.71 3.32
CA GLN A 125 0.74 20.66 4.62
C GLN A 125 -0.48 21.57 4.72
N SER A 126 -0.52 22.67 3.97
CA SER A 126 -1.56 23.69 4.04
C SER A 126 -2.68 23.52 3.01
N GLY A 127 -2.51 22.63 2.03
CA GLY A 127 -3.44 22.55 0.91
C GLY A 127 -3.29 23.69 -0.09
N SER A 128 -2.18 24.43 -0.08
CA SER A 128 -1.99 25.61 -0.94
C SER A 128 -1.49 25.26 -2.33
N LYS A 129 -0.72 24.18 -2.45
CA LYS A 129 -0.34 23.57 -3.72
C LYS A 129 -0.91 22.16 -3.77
N ILE A 130 -1.72 21.87 -4.79
CA ILE A 130 -2.35 20.57 -5.01
C ILE A 130 -2.06 20.13 -6.44
N ARG A 131 -1.68 18.87 -6.63
CA ARG A 131 -1.50 18.24 -7.94
C ARG A 131 -2.24 16.92 -7.99
N ALA A 132 -2.95 16.69 -9.10
CA ALA A 132 -3.73 15.49 -9.31
C ALA A 132 -3.13 14.65 -10.43
N GLU A 133 -3.07 13.34 -10.19
CA GLU A 133 -2.67 12.33 -11.15
C GLU A 133 -3.75 11.25 -11.20
N LEU A 134 -4.09 10.75 -12.38
CA LEU A 134 -5.01 9.62 -12.52
C LEU A 134 -4.26 8.35 -12.08
N ALA A 135 -4.82 7.60 -11.13
CA ALA A 135 -4.26 6.34 -10.70
C ALA A 135 -4.65 5.24 -11.71
N GLU A 136 -3.65 4.64 -12.36
CA GLU A 136 -3.81 3.52 -13.30
C GLU A 136 -4.21 2.20 -12.63
#